data_AF-A0A239I750-F1
#
_entry.id   AF-A0A239I750-F1
#
_cell.length_a   1.000
_cell.length_b   1.000
_cell.length_c   1.000
_cell.angle_alpha   90.00
_cell.angle_beta   90.00
_cell.angle_gamma   90.00
#
_symmetry.space_group_name_H-M   'P 1'
#
loop_
_entity.id
_entity.type
_entity.pdbx_description
1 polymer ?
#
loop_
_entity_poly.entity_id
_entity_poly.type
_entity_poly.pdbx_seq_one_letter_code
_entity_poly.pdbx_strand_id
1 'polypeptide(L)'
;MALEYRLTIARATTITDLAVRAFPDPAERPQGSPSLLVADLYDRYGFEVTIYAGQNGYRSAESDDGMWEWKPAEYISMSFRMDKTAHPSQTLPAMLAAVKRVLDSGAEDVALDLNGNWLLLTRVNGVITKHKRDGWWEVHGVVDPIIPA
;
A
#
# COMPACT_ATOMS: atom_id res chain seq x y z
N MET A 1 14.53 5.66 12.35
CA MET A 1 13.65 4.55 11.95
C MET A 1 12.64 5.14 10.99
N ALA A 2 12.47 4.60 9.79
CA ALA A 2 11.47 5.06 8.83
C ALA A 2 10.13 4.34 9.11
N LEU A 3 9.02 4.92 8.67
CA LEU A 3 7.75 4.23 8.58
C LEU A 3 7.60 3.69 7.16
N GLU A 4 7.21 2.43 7.02
CA GLU A 4 6.97 1.80 5.72
C GLU A 4 5.55 1.25 5.67
N TYR A 5 4.75 1.75 4.75
CA TYR A 5 3.47 1.14 4.40
C TYR A 5 3.67 0.31 3.14
N ARG A 6 3.20 -0.93 3.13
CA ARG A 6 3.39 -1.83 1.99
C ARG A 6 2.07 -2.41 1.54
N LEU A 7 1.72 -2.16 0.29
CA LEU A 7 0.63 -2.81 -0.40
C LEU A 7 1.17 -3.98 -1.22
N THR A 8 0.91 -5.21 -0.76
CA THR A 8 1.15 -6.44 -1.53
C THR A 8 -0.09 -6.76 -2.35
N ILE A 9 0.07 -7.02 -3.65
CA ILE A 9 -1.01 -7.22 -4.62
C ILE A 9 -0.79 -8.55 -5.33
N ALA A 10 -1.81 -9.41 -5.38
CA ALA A 10 -1.79 -10.66 -6.15
C ALA A 10 -1.59 -10.32 -7.63
N ARG A 11 -0.64 -10.97 -8.31
CA ARG A 11 -0.29 -10.55 -9.67
C ARG A 11 -1.36 -10.97 -10.69
N ALA A 12 -2.19 -10.02 -11.11
CA ALA A 12 -3.01 -10.07 -12.33
C ALA A 12 -2.77 -8.86 -13.25
N THR A 13 -1.72 -8.05 -12.96
CA THR A 13 -1.38 -6.78 -13.61
C THR A 13 0.14 -6.67 -13.79
N THR A 14 0.59 -5.70 -14.60
CA THR A 14 2.01 -5.29 -14.66
C THR A 14 2.32 -4.18 -13.64
N ILE A 15 3.62 -3.96 -13.33
CA ILE A 15 4.04 -2.84 -12.45
C ILE A 15 3.80 -1.48 -13.10
N THR A 16 3.86 -1.40 -14.43
CA THR A 16 3.60 -0.17 -15.19
C THR A 16 2.13 0.19 -15.13
N ASP A 17 1.23 -0.77 -15.37
CA ASP A 17 -0.22 -0.53 -15.27
C ASP A 17 -0.63 -0.18 -13.84
N LEU A 18 -0.02 -0.84 -12.84
CA LEU A 18 -0.22 -0.48 -11.44
C LEU A 18 0.23 0.96 -11.15
N ALA A 19 1.41 1.37 -11.63
CA ALA A 19 1.92 2.73 -11.44
C ALA A 19 1.00 3.78 -12.06
N VAL A 20 0.44 3.53 -13.26
CA VAL A 20 -0.53 4.42 -13.91
C VAL A 20 -1.82 4.54 -13.09
N ARG A 21 -2.31 3.42 -12.55
CA ARG A 21 -3.52 3.39 -11.70
C ARG A 21 -3.31 4.16 -10.38
N ALA A 22 -2.18 3.93 -9.71
CA ALA A 22 -1.87 4.58 -8.43
C ALA A 22 -1.54 6.08 -8.59
N PHE A 23 -0.78 6.43 -9.63
CA PHE A 23 -0.24 7.77 -9.90
C PHE A 23 -0.64 8.24 -11.31
N PRO A 24 -1.86 8.82 -11.46
CA PRO A 24 -2.36 9.25 -12.75
C PRO A 24 -1.60 10.45 -13.31
N ASP A 25 -1.09 11.36 -12.45
CA ASP A 25 -0.23 12.46 -12.85
C ASP A 25 1.14 11.91 -13.32
N PRO A 26 1.56 12.13 -14.58
CA PRO A 26 2.86 11.70 -15.07
C PRO A 26 4.04 12.23 -14.25
N ALA A 27 3.92 13.39 -13.61
CA ALA A 27 4.98 13.99 -12.79
C ALA A 27 5.20 13.23 -11.47
N GLU A 28 4.19 12.49 -11.00
CA GLU A 28 4.26 11.68 -9.78
C GLU A 28 4.57 10.21 -10.06
N ARG A 29 4.59 9.82 -11.34
CA ARG A 29 4.61 8.41 -11.73
C ARG A 29 6.00 7.79 -11.51
N PRO A 30 6.10 6.67 -10.77
CA PRO A 30 7.34 5.93 -10.61
C PRO A 30 7.97 5.52 -11.94
N GLN A 31 9.28 5.69 -12.06
CA GLN A 31 10.08 5.35 -13.25
C GLN A 31 11.18 4.36 -12.87
N GLY A 32 11.70 3.60 -13.83
CA GLY A 32 12.78 2.66 -13.58
C GLY A 32 12.84 1.53 -14.61
N SER A 33 13.13 0.32 -14.13
CA SER A 33 13.25 -0.88 -14.95
C SER A 33 11.93 -1.66 -15.01
N PRO A 34 11.82 -2.66 -15.92
CA PRO A 34 10.63 -3.51 -16.00
C PRO A 34 10.28 -4.31 -14.74
N SER A 35 11.18 -4.39 -13.76
CA SER A 35 10.97 -5.10 -12.49
C SER A 35 10.95 -4.18 -11.26
N LEU A 36 11.31 -2.91 -11.40
CA LEU A 36 11.46 -1.95 -10.31
C LEU A 36 11.19 -0.52 -10.79
N LEU A 37 10.18 0.13 -10.22
CA LEU A 37 9.88 1.54 -10.43
C LEU A 37 10.00 2.30 -9.11
N VAL A 38 10.53 3.52 -9.16
CA VAL A 38 10.71 4.39 -7.98
C VAL A 38 10.29 5.81 -8.33
N ALA A 39 9.67 6.51 -7.38
CA ALA A 39 9.53 7.97 -7.40
C ALA A 39 9.83 8.54 -6.02
N ASP A 40 10.69 9.55 -5.99
CA ASP A 40 10.87 10.41 -4.82
C ASP A 40 9.75 11.46 -4.82
N LEU A 41 8.90 11.41 -3.81
CA LEU A 41 7.79 12.34 -3.61
C LEU A 41 7.87 13.00 -2.22
N TYR A 42 9.06 13.08 -1.60
CA TYR A 42 9.21 13.65 -0.26
C TYR A 42 8.74 15.10 -0.19
N ASP A 43 9.12 15.94 -1.15
CA ASP A 43 8.76 17.36 -1.14
C ASP A 43 7.25 17.60 -1.23
N ARG A 44 6.53 16.75 -1.97
CA ARG A 44 5.09 16.91 -2.22
C ARG A 44 4.24 16.16 -1.21
N TYR A 45 4.59 14.90 -0.94
CA TYR A 45 3.77 13.96 -0.18
C TYR A 45 4.48 13.33 1.02
N GLY A 46 5.76 13.63 1.24
CA GLY A 46 6.51 13.17 2.41
C GLY A 46 6.89 11.68 2.38
N PHE A 47 6.90 11.06 1.19
CA PHE A 47 7.36 9.68 1.02
C PHE A 47 8.08 9.45 -0.31
N GLU A 48 8.91 8.41 -0.34
CA GLU A 48 9.32 7.74 -1.57
C GLU A 48 8.40 6.53 -1.81
N VAL A 49 8.03 6.29 -3.07
CA VAL A 49 7.30 5.09 -3.47
C VAL A 49 8.20 4.18 -4.29
N THR A 50 8.18 2.89 -3.96
CA THR A 50 8.86 1.82 -4.73
C THR A 50 7.84 0.76 -5.13
N ILE A 51 7.83 0.38 -6.40
CA ILE A 51 7.00 -0.69 -6.95
C ILE A 51 7.91 -1.76 -7.54
N TYR A 52 7.78 -3.00 -7.10
CA TYR A 52 8.54 -4.11 -7.67
C TYR A 52 7.68 -5.37 -7.85
N ALA A 53 8.02 -6.18 -8.85
CA ALA A 53 7.42 -7.49 -9.06
C ALA A 53 8.25 -8.59 -8.38
N GLY A 54 7.58 -9.50 -7.69
CA GLY A 54 8.20 -10.63 -7.01
C GLY A 54 7.44 -11.94 -7.23
N GLN A 55 8.07 -13.05 -6.85
CA GLN A 55 7.52 -14.39 -6.89
C GLN A 55 7.80 -15.10 -5.56
N ASN A 56 7.06 -16.18 -5.29
CA ASN A 56 7.16 -16.98 -4.07
C ASN A 56 7.08 -16.11 -2.80
N GLY A 57 6.10 -15.21 -2.77
CA GLY A 57 5.90 -14.29 -1.66
C GLY A 57 5.45 -15.01 -0.40
N TYR A 58 5.91 -14.50 0.74
CA TYR A 58 5.36 -14.82 2.05
C TYR A 58 5.12 -13.50 2.79
N ARG A 59 3.90 -13.33 3.30
CA ARG A 59 3.50 -12.19 4.11
C ARG A 59 2.90 -12.72 5.40
N SER A 60 3.33 -12.13 6.50
CA SER A 60 2.74 -12.34 7.81
C SER A 60 2.62 -10.98 8.49
N ALA A 61 1.48 -10.70 9.09
CA ALA A 61 1.28 -9.48 9.86
C ALA A 61 0.22 -9.72 10.93
N GLU A 62 0.33 -9.03 12.06
CA GLU A 62 -0.65 -9.12 13.13
C GLU A 62 -1.94 -8.39 12.76
N SER A 63 -3.06 -9.11 12.83
CA SER A 63 -4.42 -8.63 12.60
C SER A 63 -5.18 -8.52 13.94
N ASP A 64 -6.49 -8.25 13.90
CA ASP A 64 -7.34 -8.28 15.09
C ASP A 64 -7.53 -9.72 15.62
N ASP A 65 -7.48 -10.73 14.75
CA ASP A 65 -7.70 -12.15 15.07
C ASP A 65 -6.39 -12.93 15.31
N GLY A 66 -5.25 -12.23 15.43
CA GLY A 66 -3.92 -12.81 15.58
C GLY A 66 -3.08 -12.74 14.30
N MET A 67 -2.12 -13.66 14.14
CA MET A 67 -1.20 -13.64 13.01
C MET A 67 -1.92 -14.01 11.71
N TRP A 68 -1.96 -13.07 10.76
CA TRP A 68 -2.45 -13.30 9.42
C TRP A 68 -1.30 -13.70 8.50
N GLU A 69 -1.52 -14.66 7.61
CA GLU A 69 -0.52 -15.14 6.66
C GLU A 69 -1.06 -15.20 5.23
N TRP A 70 -0.20 -14.88 4.26
CA TRP A 70 -0.52 -15.00 2.85
C TRP A 70 0.71 -15.38 2.01
N LYS A 71 0.51 -16.32 1.07
CA LYS A 71 1.55 -16.87 0.19
C LYS A 71 1.20 -16.67 -1.29
N PRO A 72 1.35 -15.45 -1.83
CA PRO A 72 1.12 -15.22 -3.25
C PRO A 72 2.25 -15.83 -4.09
N ALA A 73 1.90 -16.68 -5.05
CA ALA A 73 2.86 -17.28 -5.98
C ALA A 73 3.60 -16.21 -6.80
N GLU A 74 2.86 -15.20 -7.27
CA GLU A 74 3.39 -13.99 -7.90
C GLU A 74 2.71 -12.77 -7.29
N TYR A 75 3.48 -11.70 -7.09
CA TYR A 75 2.95 -10.48 -6.48
C TYR A 75 3.62 -9.22 -7.02
N ILE A 76 2.94 -8.09 -6.84
CA ILE A 76 3.55 -6.77 -6.92
C ILE A 76 3.52 -6.17 -5.52
N SER A 77 4.63 -5.55 -5.12
CA SER A 77 4.73 -4.82 -3.86
C SER A 77 4.92 -3.35 -4.17
N MET A 78 4.00 -2.52 -3.67
CA MET A 78 4.11 -1.07 -3.66
C MET A 78 4.35 -0.59 -2.23
N SER A 79 5.55 -0.11 -1.95
CA SER A 79 5.95 0.38 -0.63
C SER A 79 6.08 1.89 -0.62
N PHE A 80 5.54 2.52 0.42
CA PHE A 80 5.63 3.94 0.71
C PHE A 80 6.54 4.12 1.92
N ARG A 81 7.75 4.63 1.68
CA ARG A 81 8.74 4.89 2.72
C ARG A 81 8.62 6.34 3.16
N MET A 82 8.30 6.56 4.43
CA MET A 82 8.16 7.87 5.06
C MET A 82 9.25 8.07 6.11
N ASP A 83 9.70 9.31 6.32
CA ASP A 83 10.47 9.63 7.52
C ASP A 83 9.57 9.49 8.76
N LYS A 84 10.13 9.09 9.91
CA LYS A 84 9.41 9.09 11.19
C LYS A 84 8.92 10.48 11.61
N THR A 85 9.56 11.54 11.13
CA THR A 85 9.17 12.92 11.42
C THR A 85 8.15 13.45 10.43
N ALA A 86 7.81 12.69 9.39
CA ALA A 86 6.85 13.12 8.40
C ALA A 86 5.48 13.32 9.05
N HIS A 87 4.82 14.44 8.71
CA HIS A 87 3.53 14.78 9.29
C HIS A 87 2.44 13.83 8.77
N PRO A 88 1.79 13.02 9.63
CA PRO A 88 0.80 12.04 9.17
C PRO A 88 -0.39 12.67 8.42
N SER A 89 -0.74 13.92 8.76
CA SER A 89 -1.77 14.70 8.09
C SER A 89 -1.45 15.05 6.63
N GLN A 90 -0.17 15.02 6.24
CA GLN A 90 0.27 15.21 4.86
C GLN A 90 0.46 13.85 4.16
N THR A 91 1.13 12.91 4.81
CA THR A 91 1.60 11.68 4.15
C THR A 91 0.51 10.63 3.99
N LEU A 92 -0.33 10.42 5.01
CA LEU A 92 -1.35 9.37 5.00
C LEU A 92 -2.46 9.60 3.97
N PRO A 93 -3.01 10.83 3.79
CA PRO A 93 -4.03 11.05 2.78
C PRO A 93 -3.54 10.73 1.36
N ALA A 94 -2.32 11.16 1.02
CA ALA A 94 -1.75 10.93 -0.31
C ALA A 94 -1.46 9.43 -0.55
N MET A 95 -0.89 8.74 0.44
CA MET A 95 -0.64 7.30 0.37
C MET A 95 -1.94 6.51 0.23
N LEU A 96 -2.95 6.78 1.07
CA LEU A 96 -4.23 6.08 1.02
C LEU A 96 -5.03 6.41 -0.24
N ALA A 97 -4.88 7.62 -0.81
CA ALA A 97 -5.47 7.93 -2.12
C ALA A 97 -4.87 7.05 -3.23
N ALA A 98 -3.55 6.82 -3.23
CA ALA A 98 -2.90 5.91 -4.17
C ALA A 98 -3.40 4.46 -3.97
N VAL A 99 -3.47 3.99 -2.72
CA VAL A 99 -4.04 2.66 -2.39
C VAL A 99 -5.49 2.55 -2.86
N LYS A 100 -6.32 3.57 -2.59
CA LYS A 100 -7.73 3.61 -3.01
C LYS A 100 -7.86 3.49 -4.53
N ARG A 101 -7.06 4.22 -5.30
CA ARG A 101 -7.10 4.12 -6.77
C ARG A 101 -6.76 2.70 -7.25
N VAL A 102 -5.78 2.04 -6.64
CA VAL A 102 -5.46 0.63 -6.95
C VAL A 102 -6.65 -0.28 -6.64
N LEU A 103 -7.32 -0.07 -5.51
CA LEU A 103 -8.52 -0.81 -5.14
C LEU A 103 -9.67 -0.56 -6.14
N ASP A 104 -9.95 0.70 -6.48
CA ASP A 104 -11.09 1.05 -7.35
C ASP A 104 -10.91 0.56 -8.80
N SER A 105 -9.67 0.45 -9.27
CA SER A 105 -9.34 0.15 -10.68
C SER A 105 -8.81 -1.26 -10.91
N GLY A 106 -8.91 -2.13 -9.92
CA GLY A 106 -8.37 -3.48 -9.96
C GLY A 106 -9.21 -4.46 -9.16
N ALA A 107 -9.21 -5.73 -9.55
CA ALA A 107 -9.90 -6.80 -8.83
C ALA A 107 -8.96 -7.70 -8.02
N GLU A 108 -7.65 -7.41 -8.03
CA GLU A 108 -6.62 -8.21 -7.40
C GLU A 108 -6.81 -8.29 -5.87
N ASP A 109 -6.54 -9.45 -5.28
CA ASP A 109 -6.43 -9.51 -3.82
C ASP A 109 -5.25 -8.65 -3.36
N VAL A 110 -5.42 -7.91 -2.27
CA VAL A 110 -4.37 -7.05 -1.71
C VAL A 110 -4.28 -7.17 -0.20
N ALA A 111 -3.10 -6.84 0.34
CA ALA A 111 -2.87 -6.64 1.75
C ALA A 111 -1.98 -5.41 1.96
N LEU A 112 -2.45 -4.51 2.82
CA LEU A 112 -1.72 -3.33 3.29
C LEU A 112 -1.21 -3.60 4.71
N ASP A 113 0.10 -3.57 4.88
CA ASP A 113 0.75 -3.70 6.18
C ASP A 113 1.60 -2.45 6.52
N LEU A 114 1.81 -2.24 7.81
CA LEU A 114 2.71 -1.23 8.37
C LEU A 114 3.93 -1.91 8.98
N ASN A 115 5.11 -1.55 8.46
CA ASN A 115 6.43 -2.03 8.87
C ASN A 115 6.58 -3.56 8.83
N GLY A 116 5.77 -4.29 8.06
CA GLY A 116 5.76 -5.75 8.08
C GLY A 116 5.18 -6.38 9.35
N ASN A 117 4.59 -5.58 10.24
CA ASN A 117 4.15 -6.04 11.57
C ASN A 117 2.64 -5.98 11.74
N TRP A 118 2.00 -4.93 11.25
CA TRP A 118 0.58 -4.66 11.51
C TRP A 118 -0.21 -4.72 10.22
N LEU A 119 -1.15 -5.65 10.12
CA LEU A 119 -2.09 -5.68 9.01
C LEU A 119 -3.10 -4.55 9.20
N LEU A 120 -3.28 -3.71 8.19
CA LEU A 120 -4.18 -2.56 8.25
C LEU A 120 -5.41 -2.76 7.38
N LEU A 121 -5.23 -3.37 6.22
CA LEU A 121 -6.32 -3.61 5.27
C LEU A 121 -6.02 -4.83 4.42
N THR A 122 -7.06 -5.59 4.11
CA THR A 122 -7.04 -6.61 3.07
C THR A 122 -8.18 -6.37 2.10
N ARG A 123 -7.97 -6.73 0.83
CA ARG A 123 -9.06 -7.10 -0.07
C ARG A 123 -8.89 -8.55 -0.45
N VAL A 124 -9.88 -9.38 -0.15
CA VAL A 124 -9.85 -10.81 -0.52
C VAL A 124 -11.18 -11.16 -1.16
N ASN A 125 -11.14 -11.73 -2.37
CA ASN A 125 -12.34 -12.06 -3.15
C ASN A 125 -13.29 -10.86 -3.32
N GLY A 126 -12.72 -9.66 -3.52
CA GLY A 126 -13.47 -8.42 -3.69
C GLY A 126 -14.01 -7.78 -2.39
N VAL A 127 -13.84 -8.43 -1.23
CA VAL A 127 -14.28 -7.89 0.06
C VAL A 127 -13.13 -7.13 0.72
N ILE A 128 -13.35 -5.84 1.00
CA ILE A 128 -12.40 -5.02 1.76
C ILE A 128 -12.65 -5.24 3.26
N THR A 129 -11.57 -5.45 4.01
CA THR A 129 -11.61 -5.58 5.47
C THR A 129 -10.50 -4.72 6.05
N LYS A 130 -10.86 -3.80 6.95
CA LYS A 130 -9.92 -3.01 7.73
C LYS A 130 -9.62 -3.72 9.04
N HIS A 131 -8.34 -3.84 9.35
CA HIS A 131 -7.80 -4.45 10.56
C HIS A 131 -7.25 -3.36 11.49
N LYS A 132 -7.12 -3.65 12.79
CA LYS A 132 -6.68 -2.69 13.81
C LYS A 132 -7.59 -1.45 13.85
N ARG A 133 -8.91 -1.65 13.78
CA ARG A 133 -9.93 -0.57 13.77
C ARG A 133 -9.79 0.36 14.96
N ASP A 134 -9.74 -0.19 16.17
CA ASP A 134 -9.63 0.55 17.44
C ASP A 134 -8.18 1.02 17.74
N GLY A 135 -7.27 0.87 16.76
CA GLY A 135 -5.87 1.23 16.88
C GLY A 135 -5.48 2.25 15.82
N TRP A 136 -4.89 1.78 14.72
CA TRP A 136 -4.33 2.66 13.69
C TRP A 136 -5.40 3.54 13.04
N TRP A 137 -6.57 2.97 12.73
CA TRP A 137 -7.64 3.73 12.05
C TRP A 137 -8.30 4.76 12.96
N GLU A 138 -8.53 4.45 14.25
CA GLU A 138 -9.08 5.42 15.20
C GLU A 138 -8.09 6.57 15.47
N VAL A 139 -6.81 6.26 15.69
CA VAL A 139 -5.74 7.26 15.87
C VAL A 139 -5.60 8.17 14.65
N HIS A 140 -5.83 7.62 13.46
CA HIS A 140 -5.79 8.33 12.19
C HIS A 140 -7.19 8.52 11.58
N GLY A 141 -8.22 8.76 12.39
CA GLY A 141 -9.62 8.78 11.96
C GLY A 141 -9.95 9.74 10.81
N VAL A 142 -9.15 10.79 10.61
CA VAL A 142 -9.30 11.72 9.47
C VAL A 142 -9.11 11.06 8.10
N VAL A 143 -8.34 9.98 8.02
CA VAL A 143 -8.10 9.25 6.76
C VAL A 143 -8.97 7.99 6.62
N ASP A 144 -9.72 7.61 7.65
CA ASP A 144 -10.62 6.45 7.61
C ASP A 144 -11.62 6.50 6.44
N PRO A 145 -12.23 7.67 6.09
CA PRO A 145 -13.19 7.75 4.99
C PRO A 145 -12.58 7.57 3.58
N ILE A 146 -11.26 7.62 3.43
CA ILE A 146 -10.61 7.56 2.09
C ILE A 146 -10.86 6.20 1.43
N ILE A 147 -10.77 5.12 2.19
CA ILE A 147 -11.05 3.77 1.71
C ILE A 147 -12.33 3.29 2.42
N PRO A 148 -13.49 3.22 1.75
CA PRO A 148 -14.66 2.60 2.34
C PRO A 148 -14.43 1.09 2.49
N ALA A 149 -14.79 0.54 3.64
CA ALA A 149 -14.79 -0.88 3.93
C ALA A 149 -16.22 -1.33 4.24
#